data_AF-A0A4Y2CGL5-F1
#
_entry.id   AF-A0A4Y2CGL5-F1
#
_cell.length_a   1.000
_cell.length_b   1.000
_cell.length_c   1.000
_cell.angle_alpha   90.00
_cell.angle_beta   90.00
_cell.angle_gamma   90.00
#
_symmetry.space_group_name_H-M   'P 1'
#
loop_
_entity.id
_entity.type
_entity.pdbx_description
1 polymer ?
#
loop_
_entity_poly.entity_id
_entity_poly.type
_entity_poly.pdbx_seq_one_letter_code
_entity_poly.pdbx_strand_id
1 'polypeptide(L)'
;MTVTSLFVKEAEIADLWRLDVLGIKDTMEKKSKQEIDLKTKEHFKETVKFHQDNRYEVCLSWADDSSPLPDNFDLAKKRLKVTTEKLLSRNLYDKYENVFQET
;
A
#
# COMPACT_ATOMS: atom_id res chain seq x y z
N MET A 1 27.08 -14.21 41.37
CA MET A 1 25.64 -14.10 41.04
C MET A 1 25.34 -12.65 40.74
N THR A 2 25.01 -12.32 39.49
CA THR A 2 24.68 -10.95 39.07
C THR A 2 23.17 -10.82 39.00
N VAL A 3 22.59 -10.02 39.88
CA VAL A 3 21.15 -9.72 39.89
C VAL A 3 20.90 -8.61 38.89
N THR A 4 20.28 -8.93 37.76
CA THR A 4 19.78 -7.93 36.81
C THR A 4 18.50 -7.32 37.37
N SER A 5 18.58 -6.08 37.84
CA SER A 5 17.41 -5.26 38.18
C SER A 5 16.79 -4.72 36.89
N LEU A 6 15.53 -5.07 36.63
CA LEU A 6 14.72 -4.49 35.56
C LEU A 6 14.15 -3.16 36.07
N PHE A 7 14.70 -2.05 35.58
CA PHE A 7 14.13 -0.73 35.80
C PHE A 7 12.82 -0.64 35.01
N VAL A 8 11.69 -0.88 35.66
CA VAL A 8 10.37 -0.56 35.10
C VAL A 8 10.26 0.95 35.15
N LYS A 9 10.46 1.62 34.00
CA LYS A 9 9.97 2.99 33.85
C LYS A 9 8.45 2.89 33.89
N GLU A 10 7.82 3.57 34.85
CA GLU A 10 6.37 3.78 34.83
C GLU A 10 6.05 4.48 33.51
N ALA A 11 5.40 3.75 32.59
CA ALA A 11 4.94 4.33 31.34
C ALA A 11 3.80 5.28 31.67
N GLU A 12 3.94 6.55 31.31
CA GLU A 12 2.84 7.50 31.46
C GLU A 12 1.68 7.06 30.55
N ILE A 13 0.44 7.36 30.96
CA ILE A 13 -0.74 7.05 30.13
C ILE A 13 -0.57 7.63 28.71
N ALA A 14 0.08 8.80 28.61
CA ALA A 14 0.42 9.47 27.36
C ALA A 14 1.29 8.62 26.43
N ASP A 15 2.22 7.83 26.97
CA ASP A 15 3.06 6.94 26.17
C ASP A 15 2.25 5.78 25.57
N LEU A 16 1.22 5.28 26.27
CA LEU A 16 0.29 4.30 25.70
C LEU A 16 -0.49 4.88 24.52
N TRP A 17 -1.03 6.10 24.65
CA TRP A 17 -1.71 6.78 23.54
C TRP A 17 -0.77 7.06 22.35
N ARG A 18 0.54 7.24 22.59
CA ARG A 18 1.53 7.39 21.51
C ARG A 18 1.83 6.08 20.78
N LEU A 19 1.72 4.94 21.46
CA LEU A 19 1.84 3.61 20.84
C LEU A 19 0.65 3.33 19.90
N ASP A 20 -0.55 3.77 20.24
CA ASP A 20 -1.73 3.59 19.39
C ASP A 20 -1.64 4.37 18.06
N VAL A 21 -0.88 5.47 18.04
CA VAL A 21 -0.70 6.32 16.84
C VAL A 21 0.64 6.02 16.14
N LEU A 22 1.45 5.11 16.68
CA LEU A 22 2.75 4.74 16.12
C LEU A 22 2.56 4.01 14.78
N GLY A 23 3.04 4.63 13.70
CA GLY A 23 2.85 4.15 12.33
C GLY A 23 1.59 4.66 11.63
N ILE A 24 0.70 5.36 12.34
CA ILE A 24 -0.49 6.03 11.77
C ILE A 24 -0.21 7.52 11.50
N LYS A 25 0.87 8.08 12.07
CA LYS A 25 1.30 9.44 11.75
C LYS A 25 1.55 9.57 10.25
N ASP A 26 0.79 10.45 9.62
CA ASP A 26 1.00 10.86 8.25
C ASP A 26 2.48 11.26 8.06
N THR A 27 3.17 10.60 7.15
CA THR A 27 4.54 10.97 6.74
C THR A 27 4.63 12.40 6.21
N MET A 28 3.46 12.99 5.91
CA MET A 28 3.22 14.36 5.50
C MET A 28 3.40 15.40 6.61
N GLU A 29 3.60 15.01 7.89
CA GLU A 29 3.92 15.92 9.02
C GLU A 29 5.19 16.80 8.78
N LYS A 30 6.00 16.51 7.75
CA LYS A 30 7.21 17.28 7.41
C LYS A 30 6.93 18.61 6.69
N LYS A 31 5.75 18.79 6.09
CA LYS A 31 5.41 20.00 5.33
C LYS A 31 4.39 20.84 6.09
N SER A 32 4.57 22.16 6.08
CA SER A 32 3.58 23.08 6.64
C SER A 32 2.27 22.92 5.87
N LYS A 33 1.13 23.00 6.57
CA LYS A 33 -0.22 22.99 5.97
C LYS A 33 -0.34 23.98 4.79
N GLN A 34 0.31 25.14 4.90
CA GLN A 34 0.32 26.17 3.86
C GLN A 34 1.03 25.72 2.58
N GLU A 35 2.12 24.96 2.71
CA GLU A 35 2.88 24.44 1.58
C GLU A 35 2.10 23.34 0.84
N ILE A 36 1.39 22.50 1.60
CA ILE A 36 0.50 21.46 1.05
C ILE A 36 -0.66 22.09 0.27
N ASP A 37 -1.29 23.13 0.83
CA ASP A 37 -2.38 23.86 0.18
C ASP A 37 -1.89 24.55 -1.11
N LEU A 38 -0.69 25.11 -1.10
CA LEU A 38 -0.10 25.76 -2.28
C LEU A 38 0.19 24.75 -3.38
N LYS A 39 0.87 23.64 -3.05
CA LYS A 39 1.17 22.55 -4.01
C LYS A 39 -0.11 21.94 -4.59
N THR A 40 -1.15 21.78 -3.77
CA THR A 40 -2.46 21.26 -4.22
C THR A 40 -3.13 22.18 -5.22
N LYS A 41 -3.07 23.51 -4.98
CA LYS A 41 -3.63 24.51 -5.90
C LYS A 41 -2.87 24.58 -7.23
N GLU A 42 -1.54 24.45 -7.20
CA GLU A 42 -0.73 24.39 -8.42
C GLU A 42 -1.04 23.12 -9.23
N HIS A 43 -1.03 21.96 -8.58
CA HIS A 43 -1.35 20.68 -9.24
C HIS A 43 -2.75 20.69 -9.87
N PHE A 44 -3.76 21.23 -9.17
CA PHE A 44 -5.10 21.41 -9.72
C PHE A 44 -5.07 22.19 -11.05
N LYS A 45 -4.41 23.36 -11.07
CA LYS A 45 -4.33 24.19 -12.28
C LYS A 45 -3.64 23.48 -13.44
N GLU A 46 -2.61 22.71 -13.15
CA GLU A 46 -1.84 22.01 -14.18
C GLU A 46 -2.60 20.82 -14.78
N THR A 47 -3.46 20.16 -13.99
CA THR A 47 -4.07 18.89 -14.42
C THR A 47 -5.54 19.00 -14.80
N VAL A 48 -6.15 20.18 -14.65
CA VAL A 48 -7.49 20.43 -15.18
C VAL A 48 -7.47 20.32 -16.71
N LYS A 49 -8.27 19.39 -17.24
CA LYS A 49 -8.53 19.22 -18.67
C LYS A 49 -10.01 19.44 -18.93
N PHE A 50 -10.33 20.27 -19.92
CA PHE A 50 -11.70 20.49 -20.37
C PHE A 50 -11.99 19.63 -21.59
N HIS A 51 -13.07 18.86 -21.52
CA HIS A 51 -13.58 18.04 -22.60
C HIS A 51 -14.69 18.75 -23.35
N GLN A 52 -14.89 18.36 -24.62
CA GLN A 52 -15.91 18.94 -25.50
C GLN A 52 -17.34 18.73 -24.98
N ASP A 53 -17.54 17.72 -24.13
CA ASP A 53 -18.83 17.37 -23.54
C ASP A 53 -19.20 18.21 -22.30
N ASN A 54 -18.61 19.40 -22.14
CA ASN A 54 -18.72 20.25 -20.94
C ASN A 54 -18.31 19.56 -19.63
N ARG A 55 -17.43 18.56 -19.70
CA ARG A 55 -16.87 17.88 -18.53
C ARG A 55 -15.45 18.36 -18.29
N TYR A 56 -15.08 18.50 -17.03
CA TYR A 56 -13.70 18.73 -16.64
C TYR A 56 -13.16 17.50 -15.91
N GLU A 57 -11.93 17.14 -16.20
CA GLU A 57 -11.18 16.10 -15.50
C GLU A 57 -10.02 16.76 -14.76
N VAL A 58 -9.72 16.28 -13.56
CA VAL A 58 -8.60 16.74 -12.74
C VAL A 58 -7.94 15.52 -12.13
N CYS A 59 -6.61 15.49 -12.10
CA CYS A 59 -5.88 14.45 -11.37
C CYS A 59 -5.99 14.68 -9.86
N LEU A 60 -5.99 13.58 -9.12
CA LEU A 60 -6.05 13.60 -7.67
C LEU A 60 -4.74 14.17 -7.11
N SER A 61 -4.84 15.15 -6.21
CA SER A 61 -3.69 15.89 -5.70
C SER A 61 -2.71 15.06 -4.87
N TRP A 62 -3.11 13.86 -4.45
CA TRP A 62 -2.29 12.90 -3.70
C TRP A 62 -1.81 11.72 -4.56
N ALA A 63 -2.16 11.65 -5.85
CA ALA A 63 -1.78 10.53 -6.71
C ALA A 63 -0.29 10.50 -7.03
N ASP A 64 0.36 11.67 -7.11
CA ASP A 64 1.79 11.77 -7.43
C ASP A 64 2.72 11.23 -6.35
N ASP A 65 2.29 11.27 -5.08
CA ASP A 65 3.07 10.75 -3.95
C ASP A 65 2.79 9.25 -3.69
N SER A 66 1.96 8.61 -4.52
CA SER A 66 1.71 7.16 -4.45
C SER A 66 2.93 6.41 -4.99
N SER A 67 3.87 6.07 -4.11
CA SER A 67 4.78 4.96 -4.39
C SER A 67 3.95 3.76 -4.86
N PRO A 68 4.30 3.07 -5.95
CA PRO A 68 3.57 1.90 -6.38
C PRO A 68 3.43 0.95 -5.19
N LEU A 69 2.20 0.54 -4.91
CA LEU A 69 1.94 -0.40 -3.83
C LEU A 69 2.81 -1.64 -4.10
N PRO A 70 3.49 -2.17 -3.07
CA PRO A 70 4.28 -3.39 -3.26
C PRO A 70 3.35 -4.47 -3.79
N ASP A 71 3.65 -4.97 -4.98
CA ASP A 71 2.88 -6.05 -5.59
C ASP A 71 3.48 -7.42 -5.22
N ASN A 72 2.64 -8.44 -5.33
CA ASN A 72 3.01 -9.83 -5.10
C ASN A 72 3.23 -10.56 -6.44
N PHE A 73 3.47 -9.85 -7.53
CA PHE A 73 3.44 -10.45 -8.86
C PHE A 73 4.50 -11.53 -9.03
N ASP A 74 5.75 -11.24 -8.65
CA ASP A 74 6.86 -12.19 -8.80
C ASP A 74 6.70 -13.44 -7.95
N LEU A 75 6.21 -13.30 -6.71
CA LEU A 75 5.99 -14.44 -5.83
C LEU A 75 4.77 -15.25 -6.28
N ALA A 76 3.68 -14.61 -6.72
CA ALA A 76 2.55 -15.31 -7.33
C ALA A 76 2.97 -16.09 -8.59
N LYS A 77 3.77 -15.47 -9.47
CA LYS A 77 4.31 -16.10 -10.68
C LYS A 77 5.19 -17.30 -10.37
N LYS A 78 6.08 -17.19 -9.37
CA LYS A 78 6.90 -18.32 -8.89
C LYS A 78 6.04 -19.46 -8.36
N ARG A 79 5.04 -19.15 -7.53
CA ARG A 79 4.11 -20.15 -6.98
C ARG A 79 3.32 -20.86 -8.07
N LEU A 80 2.85 -20.12 -9.08
CA LEU A 80 2.17 -20.67 -10.23
C LEU A 80 3.06 -21.69 -10.94
N LYS A 81 4.28 -21.29 -11.32
CA LYS A 81 5.23 -22.19 -12.01
C LYS A 81 5.48 -23.50 -11.25
N VAL A 82 5.79 -23.41 -9.96
CA VAL A 82 6.05 -24.60 -9.12
C VAL A 82 4.80 -25.49 -9.01
N THR A 83 3.62 -24.87 -8.88
CA THR A 83 2.36 -25.62 -8.79
C THR A 83 2.04 -26.32 -10.10
N THR A 84 2.23 -25.65 -11.24
CA THR A 84 2.07 -26.22 -12.58
C THR A 84 3.00 -27.42 -12.80
N GLU A 85 4.28 -27.31 -12.47
CA GLU A 85 5.24 -28.42 -12.56
C GLU A 85 4.82 -29.62 -11.69
N LYS A 86 4.31 -29.34 -10.48
CA LYS A 86 3.80 -30.38 -9.57
C LYS A 86 2.53 -31.04 -10.09
N LEU A 87 1.66 -30.32 -10.79
CA LEU A 87 0.45 -30.88 -11.39
C LEU A 87 0.78 -31.73 -12.62
N LEU A 88 1.71 -31.29 -13.46
CA LEU A 88 2.19 -32.04 -14.62
C LEU A 88 2.86 -33.35 -14.21
N SER A 89 3.76 -33.32 -13.22
CA SER A 89 4.41 -34.55 -12.70
C SER A 89 3.44 -35.57 -12.11
N ARG A 90 2.24 -35.15 -11.71
CA ARG A 90 1.17 -36.01 -11.19
C ARG A 90 0.13 -36.37 -12.24
N ASN A 91 0.27 -35.94 -13.49
CA ASN A 91 -0.73 -36.05 -14.56
C ASN A 91 -2.11 -35.51 -14.14
N LEU A 92 -2.12 -34.46 -13.30
CA LEU A 92 -3.36 -33.83 -12.81
C LEU A 92 -3.68 -32.52 -13.51
N TYR A 93 -2.78 -32.00 -14.34
CA TYR A 93 -2.92 -30.68 -14.96
C TYR A 93 -4.23 -30.52 -15.73
N ASP A 94 -4.50 -31.41 -16.69
CA ASP A 94 -5.71 -31.35 -17.55
C ASP A 94 -7.00 -31.46 -16.75
N LYS A 95 -6.99 -32.24 -15.66
CA LYS A 95 -8.15 -32.38 -14.77
C LYS A 95 -8.50 -31.06 -14.08
N TYR A 96 -7.49 -30.31 -13.65
CA TYR A 96 -7.70 -28.99 -13.05
C TYR A 96 -8.05 -27.93 -14.09
N GLU A 97 -7.45 -27.98 -15.28
CA GLU A 97 -7.78 -27.09 -16.40
C GLU A 97 -9.26 -27.18 -16.77
N ASN A 98 -9.81 -28.40 -16.87
CA ASN A 98 -11.21 -28.61 -17.20
C ASN A 98 -12.18 -27.97 -16.20
N VAL A 99 -11.82 -27.89 -14.91
CA VAL A 99 -12.66 -27.21 -13.89
C VAL A 99 -12.80 -25.73 -14.18
N PHE A 100 -11.76 -25.08 -14.70
CA PHE A 100 -11.81 -23.66 -15.06
C PHE A 100 -12.60 -23.40 -16.34
N GLN A 101 -12.69 -24.39 -17.24
CA GLN A 101 -13.44 -24.29 -18.50
C GLN A 101 -14.94 -24.61 -18.36
N GLU A 102 -15.35 -25.21 -17.24
CA GLU A 102 -16.76 -25.52 -16.94
C GLU A 102 -17.56 -24.32 -16.38
N THR A 103 -16.93 -23.16 -16.21
CA THR A 103 -17.55 -21.93 -15.65
C THR A 103 -17.71 -20.85 -16.71
#